data_AF-A0A947W3U6-F1
#
_entry.id   AF-A0A947W3U6-F1
#
_cell.length_a   1.000
_cell.length_b   1.000
_cell.length_c   1.000
_cell.angle_alpha   90.00
_cell.angle_beta   90.00
_cell.angle_gamma   90.00
#
_symmetry.space_group_name_H-M   'P 1'
#
loop_
_entity.id
_entity.type
_entity.pdbx_description
1 polymer ?
#
loop_
_entity_poly.entity_id
_entity_poly.type
_entity_poly.pdbx_seq_one_letter_code
_entity_poly.pdbx_strand_id
1 'polypeptide(L)'
;MKRAPDIIIQIIHIEGPLKGEVQEFSESEITFGRNPSCHVAFPMDQMIISRLHAKIVRDGNRFKIIDQSSNGTLVNGKPVSEQFIKDGDVIFITEQGPKFSFLTRQPESGEKFETAQRSSPEISIEKTPQNISKPQIPEKEDIAVQEMAVQLVIQYGPNLHSFKKLPVTVGQSPDVDLKLSHASISGRHAQFFYHEGQYWIKDLTGQNLIRINEIPIGTQQQMSMDDQVSLGPDGPLFKFIGEGRLIEVEKSVQIPGNGDPAFITATEKDKAGQTTKKEKKRINIFKAFFK
;
A
#
# COMPACT_ATOMS: atom_id res chain seq x y z
N MET A 1 -35.87 -17.12 3.62
CA MET A 1 -34.93 -16.58 2.61
C MET A 1 -33.59 -16.32 3.31
N LYS A 2 -32.47 -16.84 2.80
CA LYS A 2 -31.15 -16.58 3.41
C LYS A 2 -30.83 -15.09 3.22
N ARG A 3 -30.66 -14.35 4.31
CA ARG A 3 -30.24 -12.94 4.29
C ARG A 3 -28.88 -12.88 3.58
N ALA A 4 -28.73 -11.97 2.61
CA ALA A 4 -27.43 -11.75 1.99
C ALA A 4 -26.42 -11.36 3.09
N PRO A 5 -25.19 -11.89 3.07
CA PRO A 5 -24.20 -11.54 4.08
C PRO A 5 -23.97 -10.02 4.05
N ASP A 6 -23.89 -9.40 5.21
CA ASP A 6 -23.37 -8.04 5.30
C ASP A 6 -21.90 -8.13 4.86
N ILE A 7 -21.56 -7.50 3.73
CA ILE A 7 -20.20 -7.49 3.19
C ILE A 7 -19.82 -6.02 3.12
N ILE A 8 -18.75 -5.66 3.81
CA ILE A 8 -18.12 -4.36 3.74
C ILE A 8 -17.10 -4.41 2.60
N ILE A 9 -17.15 -3.43 1.72
CA ILE A 9 -16.16 -3.21 0.69
C ILE A 9 -15.15 -2.20 1.24
N GLN A 10 -13.87 -2.50 1.06
CA GLN A 10 -12.78 -1.59 1.38
C GLN A 10 -12.07 -1.18 0.10
N ILE A 11 -11.90 0.13 -0.04
CA ILE A 11 -11.16 0.78 -1.11
C ILE A 11 -9.86 1.31 -0.51
N ILE A 12 -8.75 0.67 -0.85
CA ILE A 12 -7.42 1.08 -0.38
C ILE A 12 -6.77 1.89 -1.49
N HIS A 13 -6.58 3.19 -1.27
CA HIS A 13 -6.00 4.08 -2.27
C HIS A 13 -4.47 3.91 -2.34
N ILE A 14 -3.98 3.42 -3.47
CA ILE A 14 -2.56 3.11 -3.71
C ILE A 14 -1.84 4.31 -4.35
N GLU A 15 -2.52 5.00 -5.26
CA GLU A 15 -1.94 6.11 -6.02
C GLU A 15 -3.01 7.18 -6.30
N GLY A 16 -2.57 8.44 -6.37
CA GLY A 16 -3.42 9.59 -6.62
C GLY A 16 -3.70 10.42 -5.36
N PRO A 17 -4.70 11.31 -5.40
CA PRO A 17 -4.93 12.34 -4.39
C PRO A 17 -5.37 11.81 -3.03
N LEU A 18 -5.89 10.58 -3.00
CA LEU A 18 -6.35 9.90 -1.79
C LEU A 18 -5.34 8.84 -1.31
N LYS A 19 -4.11 8.82 -1.87
CA LYS A 19 -3.11 7.78 -1.56
C LYS A 19 -2.93 7.58 -0.05
N GLY A 20 -3.01 6.33 0.38
CA GLY A 20 -2.90 5.91 1.77
C GLY A 20 -4.21 5.91 2.55
N GLU A 21 -5.29 6.49 1.99
CA GLU A 21 -6.62 6.41 2.60
C GLU A 21 -7.26 5.03 2.38
N VAL A 22 -8.06 4.61 3.36
CA VAL A 22 -8.95 3.46 3.26
C VAL A 22 -10.38 3.95 3.46
N GLN A 23 -11.25 3.62 2.52
CA GLN A 23 -12.67 3.96 2.60
C GLN A 23 -13.49 2.69 2.64
N GLU A 24 -14.48 2.65 3.52
CA GLU A 24 -15.34 1.49 3.75
C GLU A 24 -16.78 1.78 3.33
N PHE A 25 -17.39 0.81 2.66
CA PHE A 25 -18.71 0.93 2.10
C PHE A 25 -19.52 -0.33 2.40
N SER A 26 -20.80 -0.16 2.74
CA SER A 26 -21.75 -1.27 2.90
C SER A 26 -22.79 -1.31 1.79
N GLU A 27 -22.75 -0.31 0.92
CA GLU A 27 -23.64 -0.09 -0.20
C GLU A 27 -23.45 -1.18 -1.26
N SER A 28 -24.55 -1.55 -1.92
CA SER A 28 -24.51 -2.48 -3.06
C SER A 28 -23.94 -1.86 -4.33
N GLU A 29 -23.85 -0.53 -4.39
CA GLU A 29 -23.28 0.21 -5.50
C GLU A 29 -22.38 1.32 -4.96
N ILE A 30 -21.12 1.35 -5.40
CA ILE A 30 -20.13 2.39 -5.07
C ILE A 30 -19.73 3.08 -6.37
N THR A 31 -19.80 4.40 -6.39
CA THR A 31 -19.50 5.21 -7.58
C THR A 31 -18.18 5.96 -7.41
N PHE A 32 -17.44 6.05 -8.52
CA PHE A 32 -16.11 6.66 -8.59
C PHE A 32 -16.14 7.73 -9.67
N GLY A 33 -15.61 8.91 -9.39
CA GLY A 33 -15.51 9.97 -10.39
C GLY A 33 -15.20 11.33 -9.78
N ARG A 34 -15.05 12.35 -10.63
CA ARG A 34 -14.78 13.71 -10.15
C ARG A 34 -16.03 14.46 -9.67
N ASN A 35 -17.24 13.96 -9.93
CA ASN A 35 -18.45 14.58 -9.38
C ASN A 35 -18.47 14.40 -7.85
N PRO A 36 -18.62 15.46 -7.05
CA PRO A 36 -18.69 15.36 -5.59
C PRO A 36 -19.82 14.48 -5.06
N SER A 37 -20.82 14.14 -5.87
CA SER A 37 -21.88 13.19 -5.51
C SER A 37 -21.46 11.72 -5.61
N CYS A 38 -20.25 11.41 -6.06
CA CYS A 38 -19.73 10.04 -6.07
C CYS A 38 -19.34 9.62 -4.65
N HIS A 39 -19.46 8.33 -4.36
CA HIS A 39 -19.01 7.77 -3.09
C HIS A 39 -17.50 7.99 -2.91
N VAL A 40 -16.72 7.71 -3.96
CA VAL A 40 -15.30 8.03 -4.05
C VAL A 40 -15.13 9.18 -5.03
N ALA A 41 -15.05 10.40 -4.48
CA ALA A 41 -14.92 11.63 -5.24
C ALA A 41 -13.45 12.04 -5.41
N PHE A 42 -13.01 12.20 -6.66
CA PHE A 42 -11.69 12.74 -6.99
C PHE A 42 -11.75 14.27 -7.22
N PRO A 43 -10.62 14.99 -7.08
CA PRO A 43 -10.56 16.43 -7.30
C PRO A 43 -11.13 16.87 -8.65
N MET A 44 -11.90 17.96 -8.64
CA MET A 44 -12.64 18.47 -9.80
C MET A 44 -11.76 18.93 -10.96
N ASP A 45 -10.49 19.26 -10.68
CA ASP A 45 -9.46 19.68 -11.63
C ASP A 45 -8.79 18.51 -12.37
N GLN A 46 -8.99 17.26 -11.93
CA GLN A 46 -8.51 16.07 -12.62
C GLN A 46 -9.40 15.73 -13.82
N MET A 47 -9.25 16.49 -14.90
CA MET A 47 -10.08 16.37 -16.11
C MET A 47 -9.95 15.03 -16.84
N ILE A 48 -8.89 14.26 -16.58
CA ILE A 48 -8.74 12.89 -17.10
C ILE A 48 -9.75 11.90 -16.48
N ILE A 49 -10.41 12.30 -15.39
CA ILE A 49 -11.44 11.52 -14.71
C ILE A 49 -12.82 12.02 -15.12
N SER A 50 -13.68 11.15 -15.66
CA SER A 50 -15.07 11.49 -15.91
C SER A 50 -15.84 11.84 -14.63
N ARG A 51 -16.91 12.64 -14.76
CA ARG A 51 -17.78 13.02 -13.62
C ARG A 51 -18.30 11.80 -12.88
N LEU A 52 -18.81 10.85 -13.63
CA LEU A 52 -19.06 9.48 -13.21
C LEU A 52 -18.14 8.62 -14.07
N HIS A 53 -17.12 8.03 -13.47
CA HIS A 53 -16.05 7.31 -14.18
C HIS A 53 -16.29 5.81 -14.17
N ALA A 54 -16.53 5.24 -12.99
CA ALA A 54 -16.80 3.82 -12.85
C ALA A 54 -17.72 3.58 -11.66
N LYS A 55 -18.24 2.36 -11.59
CA LYS A 55 -18.96 1.90 -10.40
C LYS A 55 -18.69 0.44 -10.10
N ILE A 56 -18.66 0.11 -8.82
CA ILE A 56 -18.65 -1.27 -8.33
C ILE A 56 -20.09 -1.63 -7.95
N VAL A 57 -20.59 -2.73 -8.49
CA VAL A 57 -21.94 -3.24 -8.21
C VAL A 57 -21.85 -4.64 -7.62
N ARG A 58 -22.62 -4.87 -6.56
CA ARG A 58 -22.76 -6.18 -5.91
C ARG A 58 -23.72 -7.07 -6.70
N ASP A 59 -23.26 -8.27 -7.04
CA ASP A 59 -24.02 -9.35 -7.67
C ASP A 59 -23.94 -10.60 -6.78
N GLY A 60 -24.88 -10.72 -5.84
CA GLY A 60 -24.90 -11.75 -4.81
C GLY A 60 -23.71 -11.62 -3.85
N ASN A 61 -22.78 -12.57 -3.92
CA ASN A 61 -21.53 -12.59 -3.14
C ASN A 61 -20.30 -12.17 -3.97
N ARG A 62 -20.51 -11.66 -5.18
CA ARG A 62 -19.44 -11.17 -6.06
C ARG A 62 -19.63 -9.69 -6.33
N PHE A 63 -18.56 -9.05 -6.77
CA PHE A 63 -18.55 -7.63 -7.09
C PHE A 63 -18.04 -7.44 -8.50
N LYS A 64 -18.59 -6.44 -9.17
CA LYS A 64 -18.31 -6.17 -10.57
C LYS A 64 -17.99 -4.70 -10.76
N ILE A 65 -16.86 -4.39 -11.37
CA ILE A 65 -16.54 -3.03 -11.82
C ILE A 65 -17.16 -2.80 -13.21
N ILE A 66 -17.76 -1.64 -13.41
CA ILE A 66 -18.35 -1.20 -14.67
C ILE A 66 -17.77 0.18 -15.01
N ASP A 67 -17.16 0.29 -16.19
CA ASP A 67 -16.64 1.54 -16.73
C ASP A 67 -17.77 2.39 -17.34
N GLN A 68 -17.77 3.68 -17.04
CA GLN A 68 -18.69 4.68 -17.58
C GLN A 68 -17.92 5.93 -18.05
N SER A 69 -16.61 5.81 -18.21
CA SER A 69 -15.71 6.93 -18.42
C SER A 69 -15.41 7.17 -19.90
N SER A 70 -14.71 8.29 -20.16
CA SER A 70 -14.18 8.59 -21.49
C SER A 70 -12.77 8.05 -21.72
N ASN A 71 -12.02 7.80 -20.63
CA ASN A 71 -10.59 7.44 -20.68
C ASN A 71 -10.31 6.01 -20.19
N GLY A 72 -11.36 5.21 -19.98
CA GLY A 72 -11.30 3.81 -19.61
C GLY A 72 -10.98 3.55 -18.14
N THR A 73 -11.50 2.44 -17.65
CA THR A 73 -11.12 1.84 -16.36
C THR A 73 -10.27 0.59 -16.63
N LEU A 74 -9.22 0.37 -15.83
CA LEU A 74 -8.39 -0.82 -15.94
C LEU A 74 -8.42 -1.64 -14.65
N VAL A 75 -8.36 -2.96 -14.79
CA VAL A 75 -8.17 -3.90 -13.69
C VAL A 75 -6.86 -4.63 -13.92
N ASN A 76 -5.94 -4.55 -12.94
CA ASN A 76 -4.60 -5.13 -13.04
C ASN A 76 -3.88 -4.73 -14.35
N GLY A 77 -4.01 -3.46 -14.74
CA GLY A 77 -3.41 -2.89 -15.95
C GLY A 77 -4.09 -3.26 -17.27
N LYS A 78 -5.23 -3.97 -17.26
CA LYS A 78 -5.98 -4.32 -18.48
C LYS A 78 -7.27 -3.51 -18.59
N PRO A 79 -7.55 -2.84 -19.72
CA PRO A 79 -8.81 -2.11 -19.92
C PRO A 79 -10.02 -3.02 -19.84
N VAL A 80 -11.08 -2.54 -19.19
CA VAL A 80 -12.35 -3.27 -19.04
C VAL A 80 -13.54 -2.34 -19.26
N SER A 81 -14.59 -2.87 -19.90
CA SER A 81 -15.92 -2.26 -19.86
C SER A 81 -16.71 -2.73 -18.64
N GLU A 82 -16.61 -4.03 -18.33
CA GLU A 82 -17.30 -4.67 -17.21
C GLU A 82 -16.52 -5.95 -16.81
N GLN A 83 -16.19 -6.11 -15.53
CA GLN A 83 -15.46 -7.29 -15.04
C GLN A 83 -15.79 -7.63 -13.58
N PHE A 84 -15.89 -8.92 -13.26
CA PHE A 84 -15.91 -9.38 -11.86
C PHE A 84 -14.53 -9.20 -11.22
N ILE A 85 -14.52 -8.51 -10.08
CA ILE A 85 -13.32 -8.24 -9.29
C ILE A 85 -13.31 -9.08 -8.02
N LYS A 86 -12.11 -9.38 -7.54
CA LYS A 86 -11.84 -10.15 -6.32
C LYS A 86 -10.93 -9.37 -5.40
N ASP A 87 -10.87 -9.83 -4.15
CA ASP A 87 -9.96 -9.29 -3.15
C ASP A 87 -8.53 -9.21 -3.71
N GLY A 88 -7.95 -8.01 -3.62
CA GLY A 88 -6.59 -7.70 -4.01
C GLY A 88 -6.44 -7.22 -5.45
N ASP A 89 -7.49 -7.24 -6.27
CA ASP A 89 -7.45 -6.62 -7.60
C ASP A 89 -7.17 -5.11 -7.47
N VAL A 90 -6.34 -4.59 -8.39
CA VAL A 90 -5.99 -3.17 -8.45
C VAL A 90 -6.75 -2.53 -9.61
N ILE A 91 -7.55 -1.52 -9.28
CA ILE A 91 -8.36 -0.75 -10.22
C ILE A 91 -7.67 0.57 -10.50
N PHE A 92 -7.62 0.95 -11.77
CA PHE A 92 -7.06 2.20 -12.27
C PHE A 92 -8.22 3.04 -12.81
N ILE A 93 -8.40 4.23 -12.26
CA ILE A 93 -9.30 5.24 -12.77
C ILE A 93 -8.49 6.02 -13.81
N THR A 94 -8.52 5.57 -15.07
CA THR A 94 -7.57 5.85 -16.17
C THR A 94 -6.12 5.36 -15.96
N GLU A 95 -5.41 5.07 -17.06
CA GLU A 95 -4.03 4.54 -17.07
C GLU A 95 -3.04 5.44 -16.32
N GLN A 96 -3.23 6.76 -16.41
CA GLN A 96 -2.38 7.78 -15.77
C GLN A 96 -3.04 8.40 -14.52
N GLY A 97 -4.08 7.77 -13.97
CA GLY A 97 -4.86 8.32 -12.88
C GLY A 97 -4.77 7.52 -11.58
N PRO A 98 -5.69 7.81 -10.63
CA PRO A 98 -5.69 7.18 -9.32
C PRO A 98 -5.85 5.66 -9.39
N LYS A 99 -5.19 4.98 -8.44
CA LYS A 99 -5.23 3.52 -8.31
C LYS A 99 -5.72 3.14 -6.93
N PHE A 100 -6.54 2.11 -6.86
CA PHE A 100 -6.99 1.57 -5.58
C PHE A 100 -7.10 0.05 -5.65
N SER A 101 -6.97 -0.61 -4.50
CA SER A 101 -7.31 -2.02 -4.39
C SER A 101 -8.70 -2.22 -3.80
N PHE A 102 -9.37 -3.26 -4.28
CA PHE A 102 -10.66 -3.72 -3.81
C PHE A 102 -10.49 -4.90 -2.84
N LEU A 103 -11.13 -4.82 -1.67
CA LEU A 103 -11.22 -5.93 -0.71
C LEU A 103 -12.64 -6.04 -0.14
N THR A 104 -13.00 -7.25 0.30
CA THR A 104 -14.23 -7.53 1.02
C THR A 104 -13.94 -8.00 2.45
N ARG A 105 -14.69 -7.47 3.42
CA ARG A 105 -14.71 -7.92 4.83
C ARG A 105 -16.14 -8.35 5.17
N GLN A 106 -16.29 -9.48 5.83
CA GLN A 106 -17.54 -9.80 6.53
C GLN A 106 -17.41 -9.24 7.95
N PRO A 107 -18.30 -8.35 8.41
CA PRO A 107 -18.32 -7.97 9.81
C PRO A 107 -18.67 -9.22 10.63
N GLU A 108 -17.80 -9.57 11.57
CA GLU A 108 -18.19 -10.52 12.59
C GLU A 108 -19.34 -9.92 13.39
N SER A 109 -20.32 -10.76 13.76
CA SER A 109 -21.59 -10.35 14.33
C SER A 109 -21.42 -9.42 15.53
N GLY A 110 -21.58 -8.10 15.33
CA GLY A 110 -21.54 -7.13 16.43
C GLY A 110 -21.20 -5.68 16.07
N GLU A 111 -20.52 -5.40 14.96
CA GLU A 111 -20.07 -4.04 14.64
C GLU A 111 -21.18 -3.22 13.96
N LYS A 112 -21.72 -2.22 14.67
CA LYS A 112 -22.59 -1.18 14.09
C LYS A 112 -21.73 -0.08 13.51
N PHE A 113 -21.90 0.22 12.22
CA PHE A 113 -21.25 1.35 11.57
C PHE A 113 -21.94 2.65 11.96
N GLU A 114 -21.27 3.43 12.81
CA GLU A 114 -21.62 4.81 13.11
C GLU A 114 -20.88 5.73 12.13
N THR A 115 -21.65 6.43 11.31
CA THR A 115 -21.17 7.39 10.30
C THR A 115 -20.27 8.45 10.94
N ALA A 116 -19.07 8.64 10.38
CA ALA A 116 -18.07 9.57 10.90
C ALA A 116 -18.60 11.01 11.03
N GLN A 117 -18.76 11.47 12.28
CA GLN A 117 -18.80 12.89 12.64
C GLN A 117 -17.59 13.22 13.51
N ARG A 118 -16.88 14.29 13.11
CA ARG A 118 -15.70 14.82 13.78
C ARG A 118 -16.04 15.35 15.18
N SER A 119 -15.31 14.89 16.19
CA SER A 119 -14.91 15.72 17.32
C SER A 119 -13.66 15.13 17.99
N SER A 120 -12.57 15.90 17.91
CA SER A 120 -11.35 15.74 18.70
C SER A 120 -11.61 16.03 20.19
N PRO A 121 -10.98 15.29 21.11
CA PRO A 121 -10.75 15.79 22.46
C PRO A 121 -9.27 16.05 22.73
N GLU A 122 -9.08 17.09 23.53
CA GLU A 122 -7.84 17.71 23.95
C GLU A 122 -6.98 16.84 24.88
N ILE A 123 -5.67 17.10 24.82
CA ILE A 123 -4.63 16.53 25.67
C ILE A 123 -4.69 17.20 27.05
N SER A 124 -4.73 16.41 28.13
CA SER A 124 -4.36 16.86 29.48
C SER A 124 -3.16 16.08 29.98
N ILE A 125 -2.08 16.82 30.24
CA ILE A 125 -0.83 16.33 30.86
C ILE A 125 -0.97 16.57 32.35
N GLU A 126 -0.94 15.51 33.16
CA GLU A 126 -0.62 15.63 34.59
C GLU A 126 0.70 14.91 34.90
N LYS A 127 1.64 15.70 35.43
CA LYS A 127 2.92 15.27 36.00
C LYS A 127 2.76 15.20 37.51
N THR A 128 3.26 14.14 38.18
CA THR A 128 4.04 14.23 39.44
C THR A 128 4.63 12.84 39.82
N PRO A 129 5.63 12.74 40.71
CA PRO A 129 6.81 11.91 40.46
C PRO A 129 7.10 10.83 41.53
N GLN A 130 8.14 10.04 41.24
CA GLN A 130 8.94 9.18 42.13
C GLN A 130 8.42 7.76 42.41
N ASN A 131 9.17 6.74 41.98
CA ASN A 131 10.22 6.12 42.81
C ASN A 131 11.05 5.11 41.99
N ILE A 132 12.36 5.29 41.94
CA ILE A 132 13.30 4.54 41.10
C ILE A 132 13.66 3.23 41.82
N SER A 133 12.77 2.25 41.73
CA SER A 133 13.15 0.85 41.94
C SER A 133 13.65 0.33 40.61
N LYS A 134 14.95 0.01 40.52
CA LYS A 134 15.61 -0.58 39.35
C LYS A 134 14.70 -1.67 38.71
N PRO A 135 14.03 -1.43 37.57
CA PRO A 135 13.21 -2.45 36.96
C PRO A 135 14.16 -3.48 36.34
N GLN A 136 14.11 -4.70 36.84
CA GLN A 136 14.54 -5.85 36.04
C GLN A 136 13.75 -5.77 34.74
N ILE A 137 14.45 -5.57 33.62
CA ILE A 137 13.83 -5.67 32.29
C ILE A 137 13.28 -7.10 32.24
N PRO A 138 11.95 -7.31 32.16
CA PRO A 138 11.44 -8.64 31.94
C PRO A 138 11.98 -9.08 30.57
N GLU A 139 12.73 -10.18 30.56
CA GLU A 139 13.00 -10.93 29.32
C GLU A 139 11.63 -11.15 28.66
N LYS A 140 11.36 -10.44 27.56
CA LYS A 140 10.15 -10.66 26.77
C LYS A 140 10.17 -12.13 26.33
N GLU A 141 9.31 -12.96 26.92
CA GLU A 141 9.13 -14.34 26.51
C GLU A 141 8.80 -14.37 25.01
N ASP A 142 9.46 -15.26 24.27
CA ASP A 142 9.20 -15.44 22.85
C ASP A 142 7.77 -15.97 22.66
N ILE A 143 6.92 -15.23 21.96
CA ILE A 143 5.50 -15.61 21.82
C ILE A 143 5.46 -16.75 20.81
N ALA A 144 4.87 -17.87 21.22
CA ALA A 144 4.64 -18.99 20.33
C ALA A 144 3.67 -18.57 19.22
N VAL A 145 4.19 -18.54 17.98
CA VAL A 145 3.40 -18.18 16.79
C VAL A 145 2.44 -19.32 16.46
N GLN A 146 1.14 -19.00 16.42
CA GLN A 146 0.08 -19.96 16.08
C GLN A 146 -0.54 -19.60 14.73
N GLU A 147 -1.04 -20.61 14.02
CA GLU A 147 -1.77 -20.38 12.77
C GLU A 147 -3.16 -19.81 13.07
N MET A 148 -3.48 -18.66 12.47
CA MET A 148 -4.74 -17.97 12.65
C MET A 148 -5.33 -17.56 11.29
N ALA A 149 -6.63 -17.79 11.11
CA ALA A 149 -7.37 -17.44 9.89
C ALA A 149 -7.76 -15.95 9.85
N VAL A 150 -6.76 -15.08 9.97
CA VAL A 150 -6.88 -13.63 9.87
C VAL A 150 -6.14 -13.13 8.64
N GLN A 151 -6.60 -12.01 8.08
CA GLN A 151 -6.06 -11.47 6.85
C GLN A 151 -4.82 -10.61 7.10
N LEU A 152 -3.83 -10.73 6.22
CA LEU A 152 -2.73 -9.77 6.10
C LEU A 152 -2.62 -9.31 4.66
N VAL A 153 -2.53 -8.00 4.45
CA VAL A 153 -2.34 -7.39 3.14
C VAL A 153 -1.09 -6.52 3.17
N ILE A 154 -0.11 -6.83 2.32
CA ILE A 154 1.13 -6.07 2.20
C ILE A 154 1.24 -5.53 0.78
N GLN A 155 1.28 -4.21 0.62
CA GLN A 155 1.66 -3.59 -0.64
C GLN A 155 3.18 -3.44 -0.68
N TYR A 156 3.84 -4.05 -1.66
CA TYR A 156 5.27 -3.91 -1.91
C TYR A 156 5.54 -3.64 -3.41
N GLY A 157 6.17 -2.49 -3.68
CA GLY A 157 6.26 -1.90 -4.99
C GLY A 157 4.86 -1.72 -5.62
N PRO A 158 4.66 -2.12 -6.89
CA PRO A 158 3.36 -2.03 -7.55
C PRO A 158 2.40 -3.17 -7.16
N ASN A 159 2.85 -4.14 -6.36
CA ASN A 159 2.09 -5.37 -6.10
C ASN A 159 1.44 -5.35 -4.72
N LEU A 160 0.24 -5.93 -4.65
CA LEU A 160 -0.46 -6.19 -3.40
C LEU A 160 -0.46 -7.69 -3.12
N HIS A 161 -0.05 -8.06 -1.91
CA HIS A 161 0.04 -9.45 -1.47
C HIS A 161 -0.97 -9.69 -0.36
N SER A 162 -1.97 -10.55 -0.63
CA SER A 162 -3.04 -10.87 0.32
C SER A 162 -2.88 -12.30 0.85
N PHE A 163 -2.87 -12.42 2.17
CA PHE A 163 -2.75 -13.68 2.90
C PHE A 163 -4.00 -13.86 3.75
N LYS A 164 -4.60 -15.04 3.69
CA LYS A 164 -5.82 -15.37 4.47
C LYS A 164 -5.53 -15.99 5.83
N LYS A 165 -4.25 -16.19 6.11
CA LYS A 165 -3.74 -16.88 7.29
C LYS A 165 -2.46 -16.20 7.72
N LEU A 166 -2.29 -16.12 9.03
CA LEU A 166 -1.02 -15.81 9.68
C LEU A 166 -0.50 -17.06 10.40
N PRO A 167 0.82 -17.21 10.57
CA PRO A 167 1.86 -16.23 10.26
C PRO A 167 2.21 -16.11 8.76
N VAL A 168 2.84 -15.01 8.39
CA VAL A 168 3.40 -14.73 7.07
C VAL A 168 4.86 -14.35 7.25
N THR A 169 5.76 -15.17 6.71
CA THR A 169 7.20 -14.93 6.70
C THR A 169 7.58 -14.15 5.45
N VAL A 170 8.39 -13.10 5.62
CA VAL A 170 8.88 -12.27 4.51
C VAL A 170 10.41 -12.31 4.45
N GLY A 171 10.98 -12.26 3.25
CA GLY A 171 12.44 -12.30 3.06
C GLY A 171 12.87 -12.50 1.61
N GLN A 172 14.13 -12.90 1.39
CA GLN A 172 14.68 -13.19 0.05
C GLN A 172 14.70 -14.68 -0.31
N SER A 173 14.63 -15.57 0.68
CA SER A 173 14.73 -17.02 0.45
C SER A 173 13.50 -17.58 -0.27
N PRO A 174 13.61 -18.73 -0.98
CA PRO A 174 12.46 -19.34 -1.66
C PRO A 174 11.39 -19.94 -0.73
N ASP A 175 11.70 -20.17 0.54
CA ASP A 175 10.83 -20.80 1.54
C ASP A 175 9.94 -19.80 2.31
N VAL A 176 9.99 -18.51 1.96
CA VAL A 176 9.16 -17.46 2.57
C VAL A 176 7.82 -17.31 1.86
N ASP A 177 6.81 -16.81 2.58
CA ASP A 177 5.48 -16.55 2.03
C ASP A 177 5.44 -15.32 1.13
N LEU A 178 6.22 -14.27 1.47
CA LEU A 178 6.39 -13.06 0.66
C LEU A 178 7.86 -12.78 0.36
N LYS A 179 8.23 -12.89 -0.92
CA LYS A 179 9.57 -12.51 -1.37
C LYS A 179 9.68 -10.99 -1.54
N LEU A 180 10.56 -10.37 -0.77
CA LEU A 180 10.90 -8.94 -0.88
C LEU A 180 12.25 -8.79 -1.60
N SER A 181 12.21 -8.43 -2.88
CA SER A 181 13.40 -8.27 -3.72
C SER A 181 14.15 -6.97 -3.42
N HIS A 182 14.81 -6.91 -2.26
CA HIS A 182 15.59 -5.76 -1.81
C HIS A 182 16.93 -6.18 -1.20
N ALA A 183 18.00 -5.44 -1.51
CA ALA A 183 19.37 -5.81 -1.14
C ALA A 183 19.61 -5.87 0.38
N SER A 184 18.88 -5.08 1.17
CA SER A 184 18.99 -5.05 2.63
C SER A 184 18.22 -6.18 3.35
N ILE A 185 17.45 -6.99 2.62
CA ILE A 185 16.57 -8.01 3.20
C ILE A 185 17.32 -9.35 3.29
N SER A 186 17.18 -10.07 4.39
CA SER A 186 17.80 -11.38 4.61
C SER A 186 16.92 -12.52 4.06
N GLY A 187 17.43 -13.75 4.08
CA GLY A 187 16.71 -14.93 3.61
C GLY A 187 15.31 -15.09 4.24
N ARG A 188 15.25 -15.22 5.56
CA ARG A 188 14.04 -15.00 6.38
C ARG A 188 14.28 -13.75 7.20
N HIS A 189 13.47 -12.72 7.02
CA HIS A 189 13.76 -11.39 7.54
C HIS A 189 12.80 -10.97 8.65
N ALA A 190 11.50 -11.06 8.37
CA ALA A 190 10.47 -10.81 9.36
C ALA A 190 9.40 -11.88 9.29
N GLN A 191 8.65 -12.01 10.38
CA GLN A 191 7.42 -12.78 10.39
C GLN A 191 6.31 -11.93 11.00
N PHE A 192 5.25 -11.73 10.24
CA PHE A 192 4.01 -11.15 10.73
C PHE A 192 3.14 -12.25 11.31
N PHE A 193 2.58 -12.03 12.49
CA PHE A 193 1.69 -12.98 13.13
C PHE A 193 0.58 -12.28 13.91
N TYR A 194 -0.41 -13.05 14.34
CA TYR A 194 -1.53 -12.53 15.11
C TYR A 194 -1.54 -13.21 16.47
N HIS A 195 -1.69 -12.42 17.52
CA HIS A 195 -1.71 -12.91 18.90
C HIS A 195 -2.56 -11.98 19.76
N GLU A 196 -3.45 -12.56 20.57
CA GLU A 196 -4.35 -11.84 21.49
C GLU A 196 -5.12 -10.69 20.85
N GLY A 197 -5.64 -10.91 19.63
CA GLY A 197 -6.44 -9.90 18.93
C GLY A 197 -5.61 -8.80 18.24
N GLN A 198 -4.29 -8.94 18.22
CA GLN A 198 -3.37 -7.92 17.74
C GLN A 198 -2.41 -8.46 16.67
N TYR A 199 -1.97 -7.58 15.76
CA TYR A 199 -0.93 -7.89 14.79
C TYR A 199 0.44 -7.63 15.40
N TRP A 200 1.37 -8.56 15.18
CA TRP A 200 2.73 -8.50 15.67
C TRP A 200 3.71 -8.72 14.52
N ILE A 201 4.93 -8.20 14.70
CA ILE A 201 6.08 -8.49 13.85
C ILE A 201 7.19 -9.09 14.69
N LYS A 202 7.83 -10.13 14.16
CA LYS A 202 9.00 -10.81 14.71
C LYS A 202 10.21 -10.58 13.82
N ASP A 203 11.33 -10.22 14.43
CA ASP A 203 12.63 -10.11 13.76
C ASP A 203 13.27 -11.50 13.61
N LEU A 204 13.49 -11.93 12.37
CA LEU A 204 14.16 -13.19 12.04
C LEU A 204 15.60 -13.00 11.58
N THR A 205 16.11 -11.76 11.59
CA THR A 205 17.44 -11.39 11.09
C THR A 205 18.56 -11.82 12.04
N GLY A 206 18.25 -11.98 13.33
CA GLY A 206 19.24 -12.19 14.40
C GLY A 206 20.11 -10.96 14.68
N GLN A 207 19.81 -9.81 14.06
CA GLN A 207 20.61 -8.58 14.12
C GLN A 207 19.79 -7.36 14.59
N ASN A 208 18.53 -7.55 15.00
CA ASN A 208 17.62 -6.47 15.42
C ASN A 208 17.52 -5.33 14.39
N LEU A 209 17.38 -5.70 13.10
CA LEU A 209 17.32 -4.74 12.00
C LEU A 209 15.95 -4.09 11.87
N ILE A 210 14.90 -4.75 12.38
CA ILE A 210 13.53 -4.25 12.24
C ILE A 210 13.26 -3.15 13.28
N ARG A 211 12.64 -2.06 12.82
CA ARG A 211 12.24 -0.92 13.66
C ARG A 211 10.77 -0.61 13.50
N ILE A 212 10.12 -0.20 14.59
CA ILE A 212 8.82 0.47 14.59
C ILE A 212 9.05 1.89 15.07
N ASN A 213 8.65 2.89 14.28
CA ASN A 213 8.83 4.31 14.57
C ASN A 213 10.29 4.63 14.96
N GLU A 214 11.24 4.14 14.16
CA GLU A 214 12.70 4.24 14.37
C GLU A 214 13.27 3.50 15.60
N ILE A 215 12.44 2.83 16.39
CA ILE A 215 12.86 2.09 17.56
C ILE A 215 13.04 0.60 17.21
N PRO A 216 14.20 -0.03 17.48
CA PRO A 216 14.40 -1.47 17.27
C PRO A 216 13.39 -2.29 18.07
N ILE A 217 12.79 -3.29 17.44
CA ILE A 217 11.74 -4.10 18.07
C ILE A 217 12.26 -5.17 19.03
N GLY A 218 13.56 -5.45 19.01
CA GLY A 218 14.15 -6.64 19.66
C GLY A 218 13.72 -7.91 18.92
N THR A 219 13.24 -8.91 19.66
CA THR A 219 12.73 -10.16 19.05
C THR A 219 11.39 -9.95 18.36
N GLN A 220 10.46 -9.24 19.00
CA GLN A 220 9.09 -9.06 18.49
C GLN A 220 8.38 -7.88 19.15
N GLN A 221 7.43 -7.30 18.42
CA GLN A 221 6.66 -6.13 18.86
C GLN A 221 5.26 -6.10 18.21
N GLN A 222 4.28 -5.66 18.98
CA GLN A 222 2.92 -5.39 18.50
C GLN A 222 2.93 -4.16 17.58
N MET A 223 2.16 -4.22 16.49
CA MET A 223 1.93 -3.09 15.58
C MET A 223 0.61 -2.40 15.93
N SER A 224 0.66 -1.08 15.99
CA SER A 224 -0.49 -0.18 16.18
C SER A 224 -0.74 0.64 14.92
N MET A 225 -1.99 1.04 14.69
CA MET A 225 -2.34 1.90 13.57
C MET A 225 -1.40 3.11 13.48
N ASP A 226 -1.01 3.45 12.25
CA ASP A 226 -0.04 4.47 11.86
C ASP A 226 1.44 4.16 12.14
N ASP A 227 1.76 2.99 12.71
CA ASP A 227 3.16 2.58 12.91
C ASP A 227 3.96 2.53 11.60
N GLN A 228 5.16 3.09 11.64
CA GLN A 228 6.14 2.96 10.57
C GLN A 228 7.05 1.76 10.84
N VAL A 229 6.89 0.70 10.05
CA VAL A 229 7.63 -0.56 10.14
C VAL A 229 8.77 -0.54 9.13
N SER A 230 10.00 -0.34 9.60
CA SER A 230 11.21 -0.40 8.79
C SER A 230 11.82 -1.79 8.84
N LEU A 231 12.01 -2.43 7.69
CA LEU A 231 12.70 -3.73 7.59
C LEU A 231 14.23 -3.56 7.42
N GLY A 232 14.79 -2.51 8.01
CA GLY A 232 16.23 -2.26 8.02
C GLY A 232 16.62 -0.84 7.62
N PRO A 233 17.87 -0.42 7.92
CA PRO A 233 18.35 0.95 7.71
C PRO A 233 18.14 1.46 6.29
N ASP A 234 18.45 0.63 5.29
CA ASP A 234 18.27 0.95 3.86
C ASP A 234 17.08 0.18 3.25
N GLY A 235 16.32 -0.55 4.06
CA GLY A 235 15.26 -1.43 3.59
C GLY A 235 13.92 -0.74 3.31
N PRO A 236 12.94 -1.52 2.82
CA PRO A 236 11.56 -1.08 2.67
C PRO A 236 11.00 -0.54 3.99
N LEU A 237 10.25 0.54 3.89
CA LEU A 237 9.50 1.15 4.98
C LEU A 237 8.01 0.95 4.70
N PHE A 238 7.29 0.45 5.68
CA PHE A 238 5.85 0.26 5.58
C PHE A 238 5.13 1.12 6.61
N LYS A 239 3.94 1.58 6.27
CA LYS A 239 2.99 2.11 7.25
C LYS A 239 1.92 1.06 7.52
N PHE A 240 1.71 0.71 8.79
CA PHE A 240 0.59 -0.13 9.20
C PHE A 240 -0.65 0.74 9.33
N ILE A 241 -1.67 0.45 8.52
CA ILE A 241 -2.91 1.25 8.48
C ILE A 241 -4.07 0.56 9.23
N GLY A 242 -3.76 -0.41 10.09
CA GLY A 242 -4.72 -1.16 10.88
C GLY A 242 -5.24 -2.43 10.18
N GLU A 243 -5.90 -3.29 10.96
CA GLU A 243 -6.60 -4.50 10.48
C GLU A 243 -5.78 -5.38 9.52
N GLY A 244 -4.48 -5.53 9.77
CA GLY A 244 -3.61 -6.40 8.98
C GLY A 244 -3.08 -5.78 7.69
N ARG A 245 -3.17 -4.46 7.51
CA ARG A 245 -2.76 -3.79 6.26
C ARG A 245 -1.46 -3.02 6.42
N LEU A 246 -0.50 -3.30 5.55
CA LEU A 246 0.76 -2.59 5.42
C LEU A 246 0.91 -2.01 4.02
N ILE A 247 1.25 -0.73 3.92
CA ILE A 247 1.56 -0.07 2.64
C ILE A 247 3.01 0.39 2.63
N GLU A 248 3.74 0.13 1.54
CA GLU A 248 5.08 0.66 1.37
C GLU A 248 5.03 2.20 1.23
N VAL A 249 5.91 2.87 1.97
CA VAL A 249 6.07 4.32 1.95
C VAL A 249 7.52 4.66 1.61
N GLU A 250 7.72 5.74 0.86
CA GLU A 250 9.05 6.23 0.55
C GLU A 250 9.69 6.85 1.79
N LYS A 251 10.95 6.49 2.07
CA LYS A 251 11.74 7.17 3.11
C LYS A 251 11.95 8.61 2.66
N SER A 252 11.39 9.57 3.38
CA SER A 252 11.68 10.98 3.14
C SER A 252 13.16 11.23 3.47
N VAL A 253 13.97 11.40 2.43
CA VAL A 253 15.36 11.81 2.61
C VAL A 253 15.34 13.26 3.06
N GLN A 254 15.49 13.49 4.37
CA GLN A 254 15.84 14.82 4.87
C GLN A 254 17.24 15.14 4.37
N ILE A 255 17.34 15.93 3.31
CA ILE A 255 18.58 16.58 2.92
C ILE A 255 18.96 17.47 4.10
N PRO A 256 20.14 17.30 4.72
CA PRO A 256 20.59 18.22 5.77
C PRO A 256 20.64 19.62 5.17
N GLY A 257 19.76 20.49 5.68
CA GLY A 257 19.69 21.87 5.23
C GLY A 257 21.03 22.57 5.44
N ASN A 258 21.56 23.13 4.37
CA ASN A 258 22.41 24.31 4.48
C ASN A 258 21.72 25.42 3.68
N GLY A 259 21.57 26.58 4.32
CA GLY A 259 20.56 27.58 3.98
C GLY A 259 20.71 28.30 2.64
N ASP A 260 19.53 28.66 2.12
CA ASP A 260 19.18 29.79 1.25
C ASP A 260 19.69 29.91 -0.20
N PRO A 261 18.91 30.58 -1.08
CA PRO A 261 18.55 30.03 -2.38
C PRO A 261 19.24 30.73 -3.55
N ALA A 262 19.61 29.98 -4.58
CA ALA A 262 19.88 30.55 -5.90
C ALA A 262 19.48 29.55 -6.99
N PHE A 263 18.52 29.96 -7.81
CA PHE A 263 18.25 29.40 -9.13
C PHE A 263 19.56 29.21 -9.90
N ILE A 264 19.89 27.97 -10.28
CA ILE A 264 20.78 27.73 -11.42
C ILE A 264 20.26 26.52 -12.21
N THR A 265 19.66 26.85 -13.35
CA THR A 265 19.51 25.97 -14.51
C THR A 265 20.89 25.46 -14.95
N ALA A 266 21.08 24.15 -15.06
CA ALA A 266 22.27 23.58 -15.71
C ALA A 266 21.87 22.47 -16.68
N THR A 267 22.06 22.81 -17.95
CA THR A 267 22.08 21.97 -19.14
C THR A 267 23.07 20.81 -19.01
N GLU A 268 22.61 19.59 -19.31
CA GLU A 268 23.48 18.43 -19.52
C GLU A 268 24.32 18.60 -20.79
N LYS A 269 25.64 18.47 -20.63
CA LYS A 269 26.57 18.17 -21.71
C LYS A 269 27.60 17.15 -21.21
N ASP A 270 27.76 16.11 -22.04
CA ASP A 270 28.96 15.30 -22.26
C ASP A 270 29.38 14.39 -21.08
N LYS A 271 29.74 13.11 -21.20
CA LYS A 271 30.37 12.23 -22.21
C LYS A 271 30.51 10.87 -21.47
N ALA A 272 30.78 9.68 -22.00
CA ALA A 272 31.13 9.13 -23.29
C ALA A 272 31.08 7.60 -23.13
N GLY A 273 30.95 6.88 -24.25
CA GLY A 273 31.35 5.47 -24.29
C GLY A 273 30.76 4.72 -25.47
N GLN A 274 31.48 4.65 -26.60
CA GLN A 274 32.03 3.38 -27.10
C GLN A 274 32.53 3.49 -28.55
N THR A 275 33.72 2.93 -28.69
CA THR A 275 34.42 2.51 -29.89
C THR A 275 33.63 1.49 -30.71
N THR A 276 33.59 1.61 -32.03
CA THR A 276 34.29 0.72 -33.00
C THR A 276 33.91 1.06 -34.44
N LYS A 277 34.85 0.79 -35.34
CA LYS A 277 34.89 1.19 -36.75
C LYS A 277 34.92 -0.08 -37.62
N LYS A 278 34.01 -0.17 -38.61
CA LYS A 278 34.00 -0.93 -39.88
C LYS A 278 32.52 -1.23 -40.18
N GLU A 279 31.96 -0.92 -41.35
CA GLU A 279 32.29 -1.55 -42.62
C GLU A 279 31.76 -0.74 -43.83
N LYS A 280 32.08 -1.25 -45.02
CA LYS A 280 32.20 -0.59 -46.32
C LYS A 280 30.89 -0.25 -47.02
N LYS A 281 30.95 0.87 -47.78
CA LYS A 281 30.38 1.12 -49.13
C LYS A 281 29.25 0.19 -49.61
N ARG A 282 28.12 0.80 -49.98
CA ARG A 282 27.54 0.64 -51.32
C ARG A 282 26.82 1.92 -51.78
N ILE A 283 27.12 2.28 -53.01
CA ILE A 283 26.59 3.40 -53.80
C ILE A 283 25.38 2.89 -54.58
N ASN A 284 24.26 3.63 -54.59
CA ASN A 284 23.43 3.98 -55.76
C ASN A 284 22.13 4.67 -55.30
N ILE A 285 21.93 5.97 -55.58
CA ILE A 285 21.19 6.53 -56.73
C ILE A 285 19.71 6.13 -56.73
N PHE A 286 18.81 7.06 -56.36
CA PHE A 286 17.78 7.60 -57.26
C PHE A 286 17.09 8.85 -56.66
N LYS A 287 17.05 9.92 -57.45
CA LYS A 287 16.17 11.09 -57.30
C LYS A 287 14.82 10.80 -57.96
N ALA A 288 13.72 11.22 -57.33
CA ALA A 288 12.50 11.79 -57.95
C ALA A 288 11.50 12.03 -56.79
N PHE A 289 11.24 13.25 -56.32
CA PHE A 289 10.25 14.20 -56.87
C PHE A 289 9.13 13.53 -57.68
N PHE A 290 7.93 13.42 -57.10
CA PHE A 290 6.72 14.11 -57.59
C PHE A 290 5.55 13.89 -56.60
N LYS A 291 4.96 15.04 -56.19
CA LYS A 291 3.58 15.28 -55.69
C LYS A 291 3.09 14.60 -54.42
#